data_AF-A0A4Q3VD15-F1
#
_entry.id   AF-A0A4Q3VD15-F1
#
_cell.length_a   1.000
_cell.length_b   1.000
_cell.length_c   1.000
_cell.angle_alpha   90.00
_cell.angle_beta   90.00
_cell.angle_gamma   90.00
#
_symmetry.space_group_name_H-M   'P 1'
#
loop_
_entity.id
_entity.type
_entity.pdbx_description
1 polymer ?
#
loop_
_entity_poly.entity_id
_entity_poly.type
_entity_poly.pdbx_seq_one_letter_code
_entity_poly.pdbx_strand_id
1 'polypeptide(L)'
;MSNGAVIQKFIEDFNLKQPDGVIGFAAKIKFHMNGHTKTRYTEVQILVGDKLNTIYLINPDLPFEDLPDTFMAKASTYKYTTKDHLSVVSRDQPDNFVEIFPVTV
;
A
#
# COMPACT_ATOMS: atom_id res chain seq x y z
N MET A 1 9.41 -15.21 3.86
CA MET A 1 8.14 -15.08 3.12
C MET A 1 8.38 -14.13 1.96
N SER A 2 7.90 -14.40 0.75
CA SER A 2 8.07 -13.46 -0.38
C SER A 2 7.15 -12.24 -0.21
N ASN A 3 7.51 -11.10 -0.81
CA ASN A 3 6.67 -9.90 -0.82
C ASN A 3 5.24 -10.20 -1.32
N GLY A 4 5.11 -11.05 -2.33
CA GLY A 4 3.82 -11.51 -2.83
C GLY A 4 2.98 -12.26 -1.79
N ALA A 5 3.59 -13.19 -1.05
CA ALA A 5 2.89 -13.92 0.00
C ALA A 5 2.44 -13.01 1.16
N VAL A 6 3.22 -11.98 1.49
CA VAL A 6 2.85 -10.97 2.49
C VAL A 6 1.62 -10.17 2.04
N ILE A 7 1.60 -9.75 0.77
CA ILE A 7 0.49 -9.00 0.18
C ILE A 7 -0.77 -9.86 0.09
N GLN A 8 -0.65 -11.12 -0.36
CA GLN A 8 -1.79 -12.05 -0.42
C GLN A 8 -2.40 -12.29 0.96
N LYS A 9 -1.56 -12.52 1.98
CA LYS A 9 -2.05 -12.68 3.34
C LYS A 9 -2.80 -11.44 3.85
N PHE A 10 -2.32 -10.25 3.53
CA PHE A 10 -3.00 -9.00 3.87
C PHE A 10 -4.37 -8.89 3.20
N ILE A 11 -4.47 -9.24 1.91
CA ILE A 11 -5.73 -9.25 1.16
C ILE A 11 -6.73 -10.22 1.77
N GLU A 12 -6.29 -11.45 2.09
CA GLU A 12 -7.11 -12.50 2.70
C GLU A 12 -7.61 -12.11 4.09
N ASP A 13 -6.72 -11.64 4.96
CA ASP A 13 -7.06 -11.33 6.36
C ASP A 13 -8.08 -10.17 6.48
N PHE A 14 -8.14 -9.29 5.48
CA PHE A 14 -9.11 -8.18 5.42
C PHE A 14 -10.25 -8.40 4.42
N ASN A 15 -10.33 -9.58 3.79
CA ASN A 15 -11.36 -9.92 2.81
C ASN A 15 -11.49 -8.86 1.68
N LEU A 16 -10.36 -8.36 1.19
CA LEU A 16 -10.34 -7.33 0.13
C LEU A 16 -10.71 -7.96 -1.21
N LYS A 17 -11.57 -7.28 -1.99
CA LYS A 17 -12.11 -7.83 -3.24
C LYS A 17 -11.13 -7.68 -4.40
N GLN A 18 -10.96 -8.74 -5.19
CA GLN A 18 -10.13 -8.75 -6.40
C GLN A 18 -11.01 -8.87 -7.67
N PRO A 19 -11.43 -7.78 -8.31
CA PRO A 19 -11.83 -7.82 -9.72
C PRO A 19 -10.58 -7.83 -10.62
N ASP A 20 -10.46 -8.83 -11.50
CA ASP A 20 -9.55 -8.81 -12.67
C ASP A 20 -8.08 -8.44 -12.37
N GLY A 21 -7.53 -8.94 -11.26
CA GLY A 21 -6.12 -8.72 -10.87
C GLY A 21 -5.83 -7.36 -10.23
N VAL A 22 -6.85 -6.52 -10.00
CA VAL A 22 -6.75 -5.23 -9.29
C VAL A 22 -7.61 -5.27 -8.04
N ILE A 23 -7.06 -4.84 -6.91
CA ILE A 23 -7.74 -4.82 -5.61
C ILE A 23 -7.85 -3.39 -5.14
N GLY A 24 -9.05 -2.81 -5.28
CA GLY A 24 -9.37 -1.46 -4.80
C GLY A 24 -10.02 -1.50 -3.41
N PHE A 25 -9.52 -0.70 -2.46
CA PHE A 25 -10.14 -0.56 -1.14
C PHE A 25 -9.86 0.81 -0.52
N ALA A 26 -10.78 1.30 0.31
CA ALA A 26 -10.56 2.49 1.12
C ALA A 26 -9.55 2.18 2.23
N ALA A 27 -8.61 3.09 2.46
CA ALA A 27 -7.59 2.94 3.49
C ALA A 27 -7.27 4.26 4.18
N LYS A 28 -6.84 4.15 5.43
CA LYS A 28 -6.06 5.17 6.11
C LYS A 28 -4.58 4.88 5.87
N ILE A 29 -3.82 5.88 5.43
CA ILE A 29 -2.38 5.75 5.16
C ILE A 29 -1.61 6.70 6.06
N LYS A 30 -0.58 6.18 6.72
CA LYS A 30 0.43 6.99 7.42
C LYS A 30 1.72 7.00 6.60
N PHE A 31 2.15 8.18 6.19
CA PHE A 31 3.42 8.42 5.52
C PHE A 31 4.44 8.87 6.54
N HIS A 32 5.56 8.16 6.64
CA HIS A 32 6.72 8.52 7.45
C HIS A 32 7.83 8.90 6.48
N MET A 33 8.11 10.20 6.35
CA MET A 33 9.05 10.75 5.36
C MET A 33 9.96 11.78 6.03
N ASN A 34 11.27 11.57 5.96
CA ASN A 34 12.30 12.48 6.48
C ASN A 34 12.05 12.90 7.94
N GLY A 35 11.65 11.94 8.80
CA GLY A 35 11.36 12.20 10.21
C GLY A 35 10.00 12.82 10.50
N HIS A 36 9.16 13.06 9.49
CA HIS A 36 7.80 13.57 9.66
C HIS A 36 6.74 12.51 9.35
N THR A 37 5.68 12.47 10.17
CA THR A 37 4.52 11.62 9.91
C THR A 37 3.34 12.44 9.42
N LYS A 38 2.75 12.07 8.29
CA LYS A 38 1.47 12.61 7.77
C LYS A 38 0.46 11.49 7.60
N THR A 39 -0.78 11.73 8.02
CA THR A 39 -1.89 10.76 7.86
C THR A 39 -2.86 11.24 6.81
N ARG A 40 -3.33 10.34 5.93
CA ARG A 40 -4.36 10.62 4.92
C ARG A 40 -5.38 9.47 4.85
N TYR A 41 -6.56 9.78 4.36
CA TYR A 41 -7.57 8.79 3.98
C TYR A 41 -7.71 8.84 2.47
N THR A 42 -7.66 7.68 1.81
CA THR A 42 -7.63 7.58 0.34
C THR A 42 -8.02 6.18 -0.08
N GLU A 43 -8.35 6.01 -1.36
CA GLU A 43 -8.42 4.68 -1.96
C GLU A 43 -7.00 4.13 -2.22
N VAL A 44 -6.86 2.81 -2.24
CA VAL A 44 -5.62 2.10 -2.54
C VAL A 44 -5.94 1.03 -3.56
N GLN A 45 -5.08 0.88 -4.56
CA GLN A 45 -5.18 -0.18 -5.57
C GLN A 45 -3.95 -1.08 -5.53
N ILE A 46 -4.14 -2.38 -5.33
CA ILE A 46 -3.06 -3.36 -5.43
C ILE A 46 -3.22 -4.09 -6.77
N LEU A 47 -2.18 -4.06 -7.60
CA LEU A 47 -2.11 -4.90 -8.80
C LEU A 47 -1.41 -6.21 -8.44
N VAL A 48 -2.12 -7.30 -8.65
CA VAL A 48 -1.65 -8.67 -8.43
C VAL A 48 -1.47 -9.32 -9.80
N GLY A 49 -0.22 -9.48 -10.24
CA GLY A 49 0.12 -10.21 -11.47
C GLY A 49 1.33 -11.13 -11.30
N ASP A 50 1.49 -12.10 -12.22
CA ASP A 50 2.49 -13.19 -12.17
C ASP A 50 3.95 -12.75 -11.96
N LYS A 51 4.27 -11.47 -12.19
CA LYS A 51 5.61 -10.90 -11.98
C LYS A 51 5.65 -9.68 -11.06
N LEU A 52 4.51 -9.13 -10.66
CA LEU A 52 4.43 -7.87 -9.93
C LEU A 52 3.34 -7.98 -8.85
N ASN A 53 3.77 -8.10 -7.59
CA ASN A 53 2.93 -7.79 -6.44
C ASN A 53 3.26 -6.35 -6.05
N THR A 54 2.64 -5.41 -6.76
CA THR A 54 2.93 -3.97 -6.63
C THR A 54 1.69 -3.26 -6.10
N ILE A 55 1.92 -2.38 -5.13
CA ILE A 55 0.87 -1.56 -4.52
C ILE A 55 0.94 -0.18 -5.13
N TYR A 56 -0.18 0.27 -5.67
CA TYR A 56 -0.37 1.62 -6.17
C TYR A 56 -1.26 2.38 -5.18
N LEU A 57 -0.70 3.43 -4.58
CA LEU A 57 -1.49 4.34 -3.77
C LEU A 57 -2.10 5.38 -4.72
N ILE A 58 -3.41 5.30 -4.94
CA ILE A 58 -4.13 6.19 -5.85
C ILE A 58 -5.05 7.06 -5.01
N ASN A 59 -4.78 8.36 -4.98
CA ASN A 59 -5.70 9.30 -4.35
C ASN A 59 -6.58 9.95 -5.41
N PRO A 60 -7.88 9.62 -5.51
CA PRO A 60 -8.77 10.18 -6.52
C PRO A 60 -9.04 11.68 -6.32
N ASP A 61 -8.79 12.22 -5.12
CA ASP A 61 -9.04 13.63 -4.78
C ASP A 61 -7.83 14.54 -5.04
N LEU A 62 -6.71 13.99 -5.54
CA LEU A 62 -5.56 14.79 -5.94
C LEU A 62 -5.48 14.89 -7.47
N PRO A 63 -5.27 16.09 -8.03
CA PRO A 63 -4.91 16.22 -9.43
C PRO A 63 -3.68 15.35 -9.73
N PHE A 64 -3.66 14.67 -10.87
CA PHE A 64 -2.58 13.76 -11.28
C PHE A 64 -1.18 14.39 -11.21
N GLU A 65 -1.12 15.72 -11.33
CA GLU A 65 0.09 16.55 -11.31
C GLU A 65 0.61 16.85 -9.88
N ASP A 66 -0.24 16.69 -8.86
CA ASP A 66 0.05 16.91 -7.43
C ASP A 66 0.18 15.60 -6.64
N LEU A 67 -0.01 14.45 -7.29
CA LEU A 67 0.42 13.17 -6.75
C LEU A 67 1.95 13.18 -6.83
N PRO A 68 2.70 13.28 -5.71
CA PRO A 68 4.14 13.18 -5.73
C PRO A 68 4.48 11.74 -6.06
N ASP A 69 4.48 11.46 -7.36
CA ASP A 69 4.42 10.14 -7.93
C ASP A 69 3.15 9.38 -7.47
N THR A 70 2.66 8.48 -8.30
CA THR A 70 2.16 7.23 -7.72
C THR A 70 3.24 6.81 -6.72
N PHE A 71 2.94 6.52 -5.46
CA PHE A 71 3.93 5.84 -4.63
C PHE A 71 4.09 4.43 -5.21
N MET A 72 4.72 4.33 -6.39
CA MET A 72 5.46 3.20 -6.89
C MET A 72 6.60 3.07 -5.92
N ALA A 73 6.29 2.60 -4.71
CA ALA A 73 7.32 1.87 -4.04
C ALA A 73 7.63 0.71 -4.98
N LYS A 74 8.79 0.82 -5.63
CA LYS A 74 9.69 -0.31 -5.79
C LYS A 74 10.06 -0.80 -4.39
N ALA A 75 9.02 -1.19 -3.64
CA ALA A 75 9.09 -1.53 -2.25
C ALA A 75 9.99 -2.74 -2.20
N SER A 76 11.00 -2.61 -1.41
CA SER A 76 11.96 -3.69 -1.33
C SER A 76 11.58 -4.68 -0.26
N THR A 77 10.79 -4.23 0.73
CA THR A 77 10.29 -5.08 1.79
C THR A 77 8.86 -4.67 2.14
N TYR A 78 7.95 -5.63 2.08
CA TYR A 78 6.62 -5.52 2.67
C TYR A 78 6.64 -6.22 4.01
N LYS A 79 6.11 -5.57 5.04
CA LYS A 79 5.88 -6.17 6.36
C LYS A 79 4.39 -6.09 6.64
N TYR A 80 3.81 -7.21 7.04
CA TYR A 80 2.41 -7.24 7.39
C TYR A 80 2.25 -7.51 8.88
N THR A 81 1.59 -6.59 9.58
CA THR A 81 1.10 -6.80 10.94
C THR A 81 -0.30 -7.39 10.81
N THR A 82 -0.39 -8.71 11.03
CA THR A 82 -1.62 -9.50 10.89
C THR A 82 -2.82 -8.80 11.51
N LYS A 83 -3.89 -8.65 10.71
CA LYS A 83 -5.17 -7.99 11.06
C LYS A 83 -5.06 -6.53 11.54
N ASP A 84 -3.94 -5.86 11.26
CA ASP A 84 -3.75 -4.46 11.62
C ASP A 84 -3.44 -3.61 10.38
N HIS A 85 -2.24 -3.75 9.81
CA HIS A 85 -1.80 -2.92 8.70
C HIS A 85 -0.67 -3.53 7.89
N LEU A 86 -0.53 -3.05 6.65
CA LEU A 86 0.59 -3.37 5.78
C LEU A 86 1.61 -2.22 5.78
N SER A 87 2.84 -2.49 6.17
CA SER A 87 3.95 -1.55 6.07
C SER A 87 4.74 -1.79 4.78
N VAL A 88 5.02 -0.71 4.05
CA VAL A 88 5.78 -0.73 2.80
C VAL A 88 7.02 0.13 2.98
N VAL A 89 8.19 -0.48 2.89
CA VAL A 89 9.49 0.17 3.18
C VAL A 89 10.33 0.28 1.90
N SER A 90 10.85 1.48 1.63
CA SER A 90 11.80 1.71 0.54
C SER A 90 13.17 1.09 0.88
N ARG A 91 13.85 0.46 -0.09
CA ARG A 91 15.24 -0.04 0.11
C ARG A 91 16.26 1.07 0.14
N ASP A 92 16.07 2.06 -0.70
CA ASP A 92 17.04 3.14 -0.87
C ASP A 92 16.92 4.16 0.28
N GLN A 93 15.77 4.20 0.95
CA GLN A 93 15.47 5.10 2.06
C GLN A 93 14.63 4.37 3.13
N PRO A 94 15.23 3.51 3.97
CA PRO A 94 14.49 2.70 4.93
C PRO A 94 13.77 3.51 6.02
N ASP A 95 14.23 4.74 6.28
CA ASP A 95 13.57 5.68 7.18
C ASP A 95 12.28 6.28 6.57
N ASN A 96 12.10 6.11 5.25
CA ASN A 96 10.92 6.51 4.51
C ASN A 96 10.03 5.28 4.25
N PHE A 97 8.91 5.20 4.96
CA PHE A 97 7.98 4.08 4.86
C PHE A 97 6.53 4.53 4.99
N VAL A 98 5.62 3.69 4.50
CA VAL A 98 4.17 3.92 4.62
C VAL A 98 3.50 2.76 5.34
N GLU A 99 2.46 3.06 6.10
CA GLU A 99 1.58 2.08 6.73
C GLU A 99 0.18 2.24 6.17
N ILE A 100 -0.39 1.13 5.68
CA ILE A 100 -1.70 1.06 5.03
C ILE A 100 -2.66 0.29 5.92
N PHE A 101 -3.70 0.98 6.41
CA PHE A 101 -4.74 0.44 7.26
C PHE A 101 -6.05 0.35 6.46
N PRO A 102 -6.51 -0.85 6.05
CA PRO A 102 -7.80 -1.00 5.38
C PRO A 102 -8.95 -0.45 6.22
N VAL A 103 -9.88 0.23 5.56
CA VAL A 103 -11.15 0.65 6.13
C VAL A 103 -12.21 -0.32 5.63
N THR A 104 -12.54 -1.32 6.43
CA THR A 104 -13.70 -2.19 6.19
C THR A 104 -14.97 -1.42 6.55
N VAL A 105 -15.79 -1.14 5.54
CA VAL A 105 -17.16 -0.62 5.69
C VAL A 105 -18.15 -1.76 5.88
#